data_AF-A0A259DVT9-F1
#
_entry.id   AF-A0A259DVT9-F1
#
_cell.length_a   1.000
_cell.length_b   1.000
_cell.length_c   1.000
_cell.angle_alpha   90.00
_cell.angle_beta   90.00
_cell.angle_gamma   90.00
#
_symmetry.space_group_name_H-M   'P 1'
#
loop_
_entity.id
_entity.type
_entity.pdbx_description
1 polymer ?
#
loop_
_entity_poly.entity_id
_entity_poly.type
_entity_poly.pdbx_seq_one_letter_code
_entity_poly.pdbx_strand_id
1 'polypeptide(L)'
;MPDRRIAPDRRIDRRSDRGLVTLEPALPQRLGLSPREKAAVIVRYLLIDGTVLPLASLPEHMQAALTEQMGQMRLINRATL
;
A
#
# COMPACT_ATOMS: atom_id res chain seq x y z
N MET A 1 39.23 -9.75 59.25
CA MET A 1 39.49 -8.64 58.30
C MET A 1 40.84 -8.87 57.63
N PRO A 2 41.02 -8.68 56.32
CA PRO A 2 40.10 -8.02 55.39
C PRO A 2 39.66 -8.85 54.18
N ASP A 3 38.42 -8.56 53.81
CA ASP A 3 37.78 -8.72 52.52
C ASP A 3 38.49 -7.85 51.45
N ARG A 4 38.75 -8.41 50.27
CA ARG A 4 39.20 -7.66 49.08
C ARG A 4 38.37 -8.08 47.87
N ARG A 5 37.30 -7.33 47.68
CA ARG A 5 36.66 -7.05 46.39
C ARG A 5 37.67 -7.01 45.25
N ILE A 6 37.56 -7.91 44.27
CA ILE A 6 37.77 -7.60 42.84
C ILE A 6 36.90 -8.57 42.00
N ALA A 7 35.81 -8.05 41.46
CA ALA A 7 35.28 -8.47 40.17
C ALA A 7 35.14 -7.17 39.35
N PRO A 8 35.02 -7.18 38.01
CA PRO A 8 35.21 -8.26 37.03
C PRO A 8 36.11 -7.83 35.85
N ASP A 9 36.59 -8.75 35.02
CA ASP A 9 36.83 -8.40 33.61
C ASP A 9 36.55 -9.61 32.69
N ARG A 10 35.25 -9.92 32.54
CA ARG A 10 34.79 -10.76 31.43
C ARG A 10 34.77 -9.92 30.16
N ARG A 11 35.95 -9.64 29.59
CA ARG A 11 36.07 -9.06 28.26
C ARG A 11 35.86 -10.10 27.17
N ILE A 12 34.67 -10.64 27.08
CA ILE A 12 34.21 -11.26 25.84
C ILE A 12 32.71 -10.99 25.72
N ASP A 13 32.35 -9.80 25.25
CA ASP A 13 31.11 -9.66 24.49
C ASP A 13 31.38 -8.86 23.21
N ARG A 14 32.07 -9.54 22.29
CA ARG A 14 32.27 -9.12 20.91
C ARG A 14 31.40 -10.01 20.01
N ARG A 15 30.08 -9.96 20.21
CA ARG A 15 29.08 -10.35 19.20
C ARG A 15 27.94 -9.34 19.28
N SER A 16 27.94 -8.36 18.38
CA SER A 16 27.13 -8.53 17.17
C SER A 16 25.63 -8.71 17.43
N ASP A 17 25.07 -8.04 18.44
CA ASP A 17 23.70 -7.50 18.28
C ASP A 17 23.78 -6.25 17.40
N ARG A 18 24.21 -6.47 16.15
CA ARG A 18 23.75 -5.65 15.04
C ARG A 18 22.24 -5.85 15.08
N GLY A 19 21.55 -4.86 15.63
CA GLY A 19 20.10 -4.79 15.62
C GLY A 19 19.65 -5.23 14.24
N LEU A 20 18.97 -6.37 14.20
CA LEU A 20 18.26 -6.82 13.04
C LEU A 20 17.34 -5.65 12.72
N VAL A 21 17.75 -4.82 11.76
CA VAL A 21 16.82 -4.01 10.99
C VAL A 21 15.93 -5.04 10.32
N THR A 22 14.90 -5.45 11.05
CA THR A 22 13.71 -6.01 10.48
C THR A 22 13.28 -4.97 9.48
N LEU A 23 13.64 -5.18 8.21
CA LEU A 23 12.95 -4.57 7.11
C LEU A 23 11.54 -5.12 7.25
N GLU A 24 10.74 -4.49 8.11
CA GLU A 24 9.30 -4.67 8.08
C GLU A 24 8.97 -4.47 6.60
N PRO A 25 8.37 -5.47 5.95
CA PRO A 25 7.94 -5.27 4.58
C PRO A 25 7.05 -4.05 4.66
N ALA A 26 7.53 -2.92 4.10
CA ALA A 26 6.79 -1.68 4.10
C ALA A 26 5.47 -2.06 3.44
N LEU A 27 4.44 -2.24 4.27
CA LEU A 27 3.12 -2.61 3.80
C LEU A 27 2.85 -1.60 2.70
N PRO A 28 2.51 -2.03 1.47
CA PRO A 28 2.39 -1.12 0.35
C PRO A 28 1.53 0.02 0.84
N GLN A 29 2.14 1.21 0.99
CA GLN A 29 1.40 2.38 1.41
C GLN A 29 0.27 2.44 0.42
N ARG A 30 -0.97 2.30 0.89
CA ARG A 30 -2.13 2.40 0.02
C ARG A 30 -2.06 3.82 -0.53
N LEU A 31 -1.40 3.98 -1.67
CA LEU A 31 -1.41 5.19 -2.49
C LEU A 31 -2.89 5.36 -2.79
N GLY A 32 -3.54 6.18 -1.97
CA GLY A 32 -4.98 6.29 -1.95
C GLY A 32 -5.39 6.75 -3.33
N LEU A 33 -6.24 5.96 -3.99
CA LEU A 33 -6.81 6.37 -5.26
C LEU A 33 -7.49 7.72 -5.07
N SER A 34 -7.19 8.66 -5.97
CA SER A 34 -7.97 9.88 -6.08
C SER A 34 -9.44 9.52 -6.30
N PRO A 35 -10.38 10.43 -5.96
CA PRO A 35 -11.80 10.17 -6.17
C PRO A 35 -12.15 9.75 -7.61
N ARG A 36 -11.45 10.31 -8.61
CA ARG A 36 -11.65 9.97 -10.03
C ARG A 36 -11.13 8.57 -10.36
N GLU A 37 -9.95 8.21 -9.86
CA GLU A 37 -9.42 6.85 -10.02
C GLU A 37 -10.33 5.83 -9.35
N LYS A 38 -10.79 6.11 -8.13
CA LYS A 38 -11.73 5.23 -7.41
C LYS A 38 -13.03 5.04 -8.19
N ALA A 39 -13.59 6.11 -8.74
CA ALA A 39 -14.79 6.02 -9.59
C ALA A 39 -14.53 5.13 -10.83
N ALA A 40 -13.40 5.31 -11.50
CA ALA A 40 -13.02 4.49 -12.65
C ALA A 40 -12.86 3.01 -12.28
N VAL A 41 -12.25 2.69 -11.14
CA VAL A 41 -12.14 1.30 -10.64
C VAL A 41 -13.51 0.68 -10.42
N ILE A 42 -14.38 1.38 -9.67
CA ILE A 42 -15.72 0.88 -9.33
C ILE A 42 -16.54 0.64 -10.59
N VAL A 43 -16.55 1.59 -11.52
CA VAL A 43 -17.32 1.47 -12.76
C VAL A 43 -16.82 0.29 -13.58
N ARG A 44 -15.50 0.13 -13.76
CA ARG A 44 -14.93 -1.03 -14.46
C ARG A 44 -15.31 -2.35 -13.82
N TYR A 45 -15.22 -2.42 -12.49
CA TYR A 45 -15.59 -3.61 -11.74
C TYR A 45 -17.06 -3.98 -11.96
N LEU A 46 -17.97 -3.01 -11.81
CA LEU A 46 -19.41 -3.23 -12.00
C LEU A 46 -19.75 -3.61 -13.44
N LEU A 47 -19.09 -3.02 -14.44
CA LEU A 47 -19.28 -3.40 -15.85
C LEU A 47 -18.81 -4.83 -16.13
N ILE A 48 -17.68 -5.27 -15.56
CA ILE A 48 -17.19 -6.65 -15.68
C ILE A 48 -18.14 -7.65 -15.02
N ASP A 49 -18.74 -7.27 -13.89
CA ASP A 49 -19.75 -8.06 -13.17
C ASP A 49 -21.11 -8.12 -13.90
N GLY A 50 -21.25 -7.38 -15.02
CA GLY A 50 -22.48 -7.34 -15.81
C GLY A 50 -23.53 -6.37 -15.26
N THR A 51 -23.17 -5.51 -14.31
CA THR A 51 -24.06 -4.47 -13.79
C THR A 51 -24.33 -3.42 -14.86
N VAL A 52 -25.60 -3.13 -15.12
CA VAL A 52 -26.00 -2.04 -16.01
C VAL A 52 -25.98 -0.73 -15.23
N LEU A 53 -25.04 0.15 -15.56
CA LEU A 53 -24.93 1.49 -14.98
C LEU A 53 -25.56 2.52 -15.91
N PRO A 54 -26.34 3.49 -15.39
CA PRO A 54 -26.90 4.58 -16.20
C PRO A 54 -25.84 5.64 -16.51
N LEU A 55 -24.68 5.26 -17.06
CA LEU A 55 -23.58 6.20 -17.37
C LEU A 55 -24.02 7.30 -18.35
N ALA A 56 -24.96 6.97 -19.24
CA ALA A 56 -25.54 7.92 -20.19
C ALA A 56 -26.37 9.04 -19.53
N SER A 57 -26.80 8.88 -18.27
CA SER A 57 -27.48 9.96 -17.54
C SER A 57 -26.52 10.94 -16.89
N LEU A 58 -25.21 10.68 -16.92
CA LEU A 58 -24.21 11.62 -16.45
C LEU A 58 -24.01 12.75 -17.47
N PRO A 59 -23.63 13.96 -17.04
CA PRO A 59 -23.19 15.02 -17.96
C PRO A 59 -22.06 14.55 -18.89
N GLU A 60 -22.06 15.02 -20.14
CA GLU A 60 -21.10 14.59 -21.19
C GLU A 60 -19.64 14.71 -20.74
N HIS A 61 -19.28 15.82 -20.09
CA HIS A 61 -17.93 16.03 -19.59
C HIS A 61 -17.52 15.00 -18.51
N MET A 62 -18.48 14.48 -17.73
CA MET A 62 -18.21 13.43 -16.74
C MET A 62 -18.05 12.07 -17.41
N GLN A 63 -18.85 11.76 -18.44
CA GLN A 63 -18.70 10.55 -19.23
C GLN A 63 -17.33 10.51 -19.94
N ALA A 64 -16.93 11.63 -20.55
CA ALA A 64 -15.63 11.78 -21.18
C ALA A 64 -14.49 11.63 -20.16
N ALA A 65 -14.54 12.34 -19.03
CA ALA A 65 -13.52 12.26 -17.99
C ALA A 65 -13.39 10.86 -17.38
N LEU A 66 -14.50 10.13 -17.21
CA LEU A 66 -14.50 8.77 -16.71
C LEU A 66 -13.87 7.81 -17.74
N THR A 67 -14.24 7.95 -19.01
CA THR A 67 -13.68 7.17 -20.12
C THR A 67 -12.18 7.39 -20.27
N GLU A 68 -11.74 8.65 -20.21
CA GLU A 68 -10.33 9.03 -20.26
C GLU A 68 -9.57 8.46 -19.05
N GLN A 69 -10.10 8.65 -17.84
CA GLN A 69 -9.48 8.13 -16.62
C GLN A 69 -9.35 6.62 -16.66
N MET A 70 -10.37 5.91 -17.14
CA MET A 70 -10.28 4.49 -17.42
C MET A 70 -9.12 4.23 -18.40
N GLY A 71 -9.10 4.86 -19.58
CA GLY A 71 -8.03 4.68 -20.57
C GLY A 71 -6.61 4.90 -20.05
N GLN A 72 -6.42 5.85 -19.12
CA GLN A 72 -5.14 6.15 -18.48
C GLN A 72 -4.68 5.05 -17.52
N MET A 73 -5.62 4.30 -16.93
CA MET A 73 -5.34 3.22 -16.00
C MET A 73 -5.01 1.91 -16.74
N ARG A 74 -3.78 1.39 -16.56
CA ARG A 74 -3.32 0.05 -16.99
C ARG A 74 -4.13 -1.08 -16.31
N LEU A 75 -3.79 -2.35 -16.59
CA LEU A 75 -4.34 -3.54 -15.92
C LEU A 75 -4.52 -3.31 -14.41
N ILE A 76 -5.77 -3.22 -13.98
CA ILE A 76 -6.16 -3.06 -12.57
C ILE A 76 -6.11 -4.44 -11.93
N ASN A 77 -5.25 -4.63 -10.94
CA ASN A 77 -5.15 -5.89 -10.18
C ASN A 77 -6.11 -5.84 -8.97
N ARG A 78 -6.48 -6.98 -8.41
CA ARG A 78 -7.25 -7.09 -7.17
C ARG A 78 -6.57 -6.40 -5.97
N ALA A 79 -5.25 -6.22 -6.02
CA ALA A 79 -4.51 -5.43 -5.02
C ALA A 79 -4.76 -3.91 -5.10
N THR A 80 -5.31 -3.42 -6.22
CA THR A 80 -5.74 -2.01 -6.43
C THR A 80 -7.25 -1.81 -6.24
N LEU A 81 -8.02 -2.88 -6.01
CA LEU A 81 -9.43 -2.86 -5.59
C LEU A 81 -9.51 -2.83 -4.05
#